data_AF-A0A968KP45-F1
#
_entry.id   AF-A0A968KP45-F1
#
_cell.length_a   1.000
_cell.length_b   1.000
_cell.length_c   1.000
_cell.angle_alpha   90.00
_cell.angle_beta   90.00
_cell.angle_gamma   90.00
#
_symmetry.space_group_name_H-M   'P 1'
#
loop_
_entity.id
_entity.type
_entity.pdbx_description
1 polymer ?
#
loop_
_entity_poly.entity_id
_entity_poly.type
_entity_poly.pdbx_seq_one_letter_code
_entity_poly.pdbx_strand_id
1 'polypeptide(L)' 'YKVLPLFEHNHRLAVAMTDPFDFKLLETLQFHADRIVNPVFALEEDLERSIELAYKGRGLSEILAEEDWS' A
#
# COMPACT_ATOMS: atom_id res chain seq x y z
N TYR A 1 -3.46 -7.81 1.01
CA TYR A 1 -3.90 -6.61 1.76
C TYR A 1 -3.76 -5.41 0.86
N LYS A 2 -4.73 -4.49 0.83
CA LYS A 2 -4.62 -3.23 0.08
C LYS A 2 -3.97 -2.18 0.97
N VAL A 3 -2.83 -1.65 0.53
CA VAL A 3 -2.15 -0.55 1.21
C VAL A 3 -1.66 0.44 0.16
N LEU A 4 -1.53 1.71 0.53
CA LEU A 4 -1.06 2.75 -0.38
C LEU A 4 -0.01 3.62 0.30
N PRO A 5 1.25 3.63 -0.18
CA PRO A 5 2.23 4.62 0.25
C PRO A 5 1.75 6.03 -0.09
N LEU A 6 1.73 6.91 0.91
CA LEU A 6 1.23 8.28 0.74
C LEU A 6 2.39 9.26 0.47
N PHE A 7 3.35 9.29 1.38
CA PHE A 7 4.54 10.14 1.30
C PHE A 7 5.64 9.61 2.22
N GLU A 8 6.87 10.01 1.90
CA GLU A 8 8.03 9.78 2.75
C GLU A 8 8.51 11.11 3.36
N HIS A 9 8.86 11.09 4.65
CA HIS A 9 9.52 12.21 5.32
C HIS A 9 10.46 11.70 6.43
N ASN A 10 11.71 12.15 6.46
CA ASN A 10 12.72 11.76 7.45
C ASN A 10 12.84 10.24 7.66
N HIS A 11 12.96 9.47 6.57
CA HIS A 11 13.03 8.00 6.58
C HIS A 11 11.78 7.29 7.14
N ARG A 12 10.65 8.00 7.24
CA ARG A 12 9.36 7.45 7.64
C ARG A 12 8.43 7.44 6.44
N LEU A 13 7.85 6.28 6.15
CA LEU A 13 6.87 6.09 5.10
C LEU A 13 5.47 6.06 5.71
N ALA A 14 4.64 7.04 5.38
CA ALA A 14 3.22 7.00 5.73
C ALA A 14 2.50 6.05 4.77
N VAL A 15 1.78 5.07 5.31
CA VAL A 15 1.06 4.06 4.52
C VAL A 15 -0.40 4.02 4.94
N ALA A 16 -1.31 4.27 3.99
CA ALA A 16 -2.74 4.08 4.19
C ALA A 16 -3.09 2.58 4.21
N MET A 17 -3.87 2.14 5.20
CA MET A 17 -4.29 0.75 5.36
C MET A 17 -5.62 0.63 6.14
N THR A 18 -6.35 -0.47 5.96
CA THR A 18 -7.63 -0.72 6.63
C THR A 18 -7.49 -1.19 8.08
N ASP A 19 -6.38 -1.84 8.43
CA ASP A 19 -6.08 -2.27 9.79
C ASP A 19 -4.68 -1.81 10.22
N PRO A 20 -4.55 -0.68 10.95
CA PRO A 20 -3.27 -0.17 11.41
C PRO A 20 -2.64 -1.03 12.53
N PHE A 21 -3.34 -2.05 13.02
CA PHE A 21 -2.85 -2.99 14.05
C PHE A 21 -2.41 -4.33 13.47
N ASP A 22 -2.41 -4.51 12.15
CA ASP A 22 -1.80 -5.67 11.50
C ASP A 22 -0.27 -5.58 11.55
N PHE A 23 0.30 -5.93 12.71
CA PHE A 23 1.74 -5.84 12.96
C PHE A 23 2.57 -6.71 12.00
N LYS A 24 2.03 -7.82 11.50
CA LYS A 24 2.73 -8.67 10.53
C LYS A 24 2.86 -7.98 9.18
N LEU A 25 1.80 -7.31 8.74
CA LEU A 25 1.84 -6.51 7.52
C LEU A 25 2.79 -5.32 7.68
N LEU A 26 2.79 -4.65 8.83
CA LEU A 26 3.71 -3.54 9.11
C LEU A 26 5.17 -3.98 9.09
N GLU A 27 5.53 -5.10 9.71
CA GLU A 27 6.88 -5.66 9.65
C GLU A 27 7.30 -6.00 8.22
N THR A 28 6.39 -6.60 7.44
CA THR A 28 6.63 -6.93 6.03
C THR A 28 6.90 -5.67 5.21
N LEU A 29 6.07 -4.64 5.36
CA LEU A 29 6.23 -3.36 4.65
C LEU A 29 7.52 -2.65 5.05
N GLN A 30 7.87 -2.64 6.34
CA GLN A 30 9.11 -2.05 6.83
C GLN A 30 10.34 -2.76 6.26
N PHE A 31 10.32 -4.09 6.22
CA PHE A 31 11.41 -4.89 5.66
C PHE A 31 11.63 -4.58 4.16
N HIS A 32 10.56 -4.58 3.36
CA HIS A 32 10.68 -4.33 1.92
C HIS A 32 10.95 -2.87 1.56
N ALA A 33 10.41 -1.92 2.32
CA ALA A 33 10.62 -0.49 2.05
C ALA A 33 11.98 0.01 2.54
N ASP A 34 12.64 -0.71 3.46
CA ASP A 34 13.82 -0.22 4.20
C ASP A 34 13.56 1.15 4.86
N ARG A 35 12.35 1.31 5.42
CA ARG A 35 11.86 2.55 6.04
C ARG A 35 11.03 2.26 7.29
N ILE A 36 10.94 3.25 8.18
CA ILE A 36 9.97 3.18 9.29
C ILE A 36 8.57 3.39 8.73
N VAL A 37 7.71 2.37 8.84
CA VAL A 37 6.31 2.48 8.39
C VAL A 37 5.46 3.12 9.48
N ASN A 38 4.75 4.19 9.12
CA ASN A 38 3.75 4.82 9.97
C ASN A 38 2.35 4.54 9.38
N PRO A 39 1.55 3.67 10.00
CA PRO A 39 0.22 3.37 9.49
C PRO A 39 -0.72 4.56 9.63
N VAL A 40 -1.52 4.77 8.60
CA VAL A 40 -2.64 5.71 8.59
C VAL A 40 -3.89 4.90 8.28
N PHE A 41 -4.88 4.95 9.17
CA PHE A 41 -6.15 4.29 8.91
C PHE A 41 -6.84 4.91 7.68
N ALA A 42 -7.32 4.06 6.79
CA ALA A 42 -8.11 4.44 5.64
C ALA A 42 -9.29 3.47 5.46
N LEU A 43 -10.40 3.98 4.93
CA LEU A 43 -11.50 3.13 4.50
C LEU A 43 -11.09 2.33 3.27
N GLU A 44 -11.66 1.13 3.12
CA GLU A 44 -11.35 0.27 1.96
C GLU A 44 -11.73 0.95 0.63
N GLU A 45 -12.88 1.62 0.58
CA GLU A 45 -13.35 2.35 -0.62
C GLU A 45 -12.43 3.50 -1.03
N ASP A 46 -11.84 4.20 -0.06
CA ASP A 46 -10.88 5.28 -0.33
C ASP A 46 -9.56 4.74 -0.86
N LEU A 47 -9.11 3.59 -0.34
CA LEU A 47 -7.92 2.89 -0.81
C LEU A 47 -8.11 2.38 -2.24
N GLU A 48 -9.21 1.70 -2.53
CA GLU A 48 -9.53 1.20 -3.87
C GLU A 48 -9.53 2.32 -4.91
N ARG A 49 -10.30 3.40 -4.65
CA ARG A 49 -10.37 4.55 -5.56
C ARG A 49 -9.00 5.19 -5.77
N SER A 50 -8.21 5.31 -4.71
CA SER A 50 -6.89 5.96 -4.79
C SER A 50 -5.88 5.10 -5.54
N ILE A 51 -5.91 3.78 -5.36
CA ILE A 51 -5.09 2.82 -6.11
C ILE A 51 -5.47 2.87 -7.59
N GLU A 52 -6.76 2.80 -7.92
CA GLU A 52 -7.23 2.92 -9.30
C GLU A 52 -6.74 4.23 -9.97
N LEU A 53 -6.82 5.36 -9.26
CA LEU A 53 -6.34 6.65 -9.76
C LEU A 53 -4.82 6.67 -9.94
N ALA A 54 -4.05 6.09 -9.01
CA ALA A 54 -2.60 6.03 -9.08
C ALA A 54 -2.11 5.17 -10.26
N TYR A 55 -2.82 4.08 -10.57
CA TYR A 55 -2.46 3.13 -11.62
C TYR A 55 -3.23 3.34 -12.94
N LYS A 56 -4.05 4.40 -13.07
CA LYS A 56 -4.79 4.69 -14.31
C LYS A 56 -3.93 4.85 -15.58
N GLY A 57 -2.61 4.98 -15.45
CA GLY A 57 -1.65 5.04 -16.56
C GLY A 57 -0.80 3.78 -16.80
N ARG A 58 -0.87 2.77 -15.92
CA ARG A 58 -0.22 1.46 -16.04
C ARG A 58 -1.28 0.44 -15.69
N GLY A 59 -1.94 -0.16 -16.69
CA GLY A 59 -3.17 -0.94 -16.49
C GLY A 59 -3.13 -1.76 -15.21
N LEU A 60 -3.86 -1.33 -14.18
CA LEU A 60 -3.92 -2.06 -12.90
C LEU A 60 -4.39 -3.50 -13.15
N SER A 61 -5.28 -3.67 -14.12
CA SER A 61 -5.72 -4.95 -14.67
C SER A 61 -4.61 -5.78 -15.32
N GLU A 62 -3.59 -5.16 -15.91
CA GLU A 62 -2.42 -5.86 -16.48
C GLU A 62 -1.50 -6.35 -15.35
N ILE A 63 -1.23 -5.51 -14.35
CA ILE A 63 -0.41 -5.85 -13.18
C ILE A 63 -1.06 -7.01 -12.40
N LEU A 64 -2.37 -6.93 -12.15
CA LEU A 64 -3.09 -7.98 -11.41
C LEU A 64 -3.24 -9.28 -12.23
N ALA A 65 -3.25 -9.22 -13.56
CA ALA A 65 -3.30 -10.40 -14.41
C ALA A 65 -1.96 -11.16 -14.49
N GLU A 66 -0.83 -10.49 -14.23
CA GLU A 66 0.50 -11.11 -14.18
C GLU A 66 0.74 -11.90 -12.88
N GLU A 67 0.09 -11.54 -11.77
CA GLU A 67 0.24 -12.24 -10.48
C GLU A 67 -0.53 -13.58 -10.40
N ASP A 68 -1.48 -13.85 -11.31
CA ASP A 68 -2.29 -15.08 -11.32
C ASP A 68 -1.54 -16.32 -11.90
N TRP A 69 -0.25 -16.18 -12.23
CA TRP A 69 0.63 -17.24 -12.75
C TRP A 69 1.96 -17.39 -11.98
N SER A 70 1.93 -17.39 -10.64
CA SER A 70 3.10 -17.71 -9.80
C SER A 70 2.77 -18.61 -8.61
#